data_AF-A0A0E9XG09-F1
#
_entry.id   AF-A0A0E9XG09-F1
#
_cell.length_a   1.000
_cell.length_b   1.000
_cell.length_c   1.000
_cell.angle_alpha   90.00
_cell.angle_beta   90.00
_cell.angle_gamma   90.00
#
_symmetry.space_group_name_H-M   'P 1'
#
loop_
_entity.id
_entity.type
_entity.pdbx_description
1 polymer ?
#
loop_
_entity_poly.entity_id
_entity_poly.type
_entity_poly.pdbx_seq_one_letter_code
_entity_poly.pdbx_strand_id
1 'polypeptide(L)' 'MTCTSCNQYFCWLCLSLLTRVNPYSHFNNSSSPCYNQLFQGVDVEDDDEIFWSDEDD' A
#
# COMPACT_ATOMS: atom_id res chain seq x y z
N MET A 1 -1.27 6.30 0.04
CA MET A 1 -1.94 6.90 1.21
C MET A 1 -2.55 8.24 0.82
N THR A 2 -3.56 8.71 1.56
CA THR A 2 -4.33 9.93 1.23
C THR A 2 -4.39 10.86 2.44
N CYS A 3 -4.06 12.14 2.26
CA CYS A 3 -4.20 13.14 3.31
C CYS A 3 -5.67 13.57 3.45
N THR A 4 -6.24 13.50 4.65
CA THR A 4 -7.66 13.84 4.91
C THR A 4 -7.93 15.34 4.86
N SER A 5 -6.92 16.19 5.07
CA SER A 5 -7.09 17.65 5.04
C SER A 5 -7.05 18.24 3.64
N CYS A 6 -6.22 17.69 2.75
CA CYS A 6 -6.01 18.24 1.39
C CYS A 6 -6.33 17.27 0.25
N ASN A 7 -6.73 16.03 0.55
CA ASN A 7 -7.09 14.99 -0.40
C ASN A 7 -6.01 14.68 -1.45
N GLN A 8 -4.73 14.87 -1.09
CA GLN A 8 -3.59 14.50 -1.93
C GLN A 8 -3.14 13.08 -1.62
N TYR A 9 -2.70 12.37 -2.65
CA TYR A 9 -2.04 11.07 -2.50
C TYR A 9 -0.56 11.28 -2.20
N PHE A 10 -0.05 10.51 -1.25
CA PHE A 10 1.35 10.54 -0.89
C PHE A 10 1.88 9.12 -0.58
N CYS A 11 3.19 8.96 -0.78
CA CYS A 11 3.94 7.77 -0.40
C CYS A 11 4.26 7.84 1.08
N TRP A 12 4.05 6.74 1.79
CA TRP A 12 4.20 6.72 3.24
C TRP A 12 5.61 6.43 3.71
N LEU A 13 6.42 5.84 2.85
CA LEU A 13 7.83 5.55 3.08
C LEU A 13 8.69 6.81 2.92
N CYS A 14 8.47 7.57 1.83
CA CYS A 14 9.32 8.71 1.47
C CYS A 14 8.61 10.07 1.54
N LEU A 15 7.33 10.11 1.91
CA LEU A 15 6.50 11.32 2.01
C LEU A 15 6.35 12.11 0.69
N SER A 16 6.70 11.52 -0.46
CA SER A 16 6.54 12.15 -1.76
C SER A 16 5.08 12.21 -2.21
N LEU A 17 4.73 13.26 -2.96
CA LEU A 17 3.41 13.37 -3.60
C LEU A 17 3.29 12.35 -4.75
N LEU A 18 2.14 11.69 -4.82
CA LEU A 18 1.84 10.69 -5.81
C LEU A 18 0.86 11.22 -6.86
N THR A 19 0.94 10.66 -8.07
CA THR A 19 0.00 11.01 -9.14
C THR A 19 -1.42 10.57 -8.78
N ARG A 20 -2.44 11.33 -9.20
CA ARG A 20 -3.84 10.93 -9.03
C ARG A 20 -4.30 9.83 -9.98
N VAL A 21 -3.63 9.69 -11.12
CA VAL A 21 -3.98 8.71 -12.16
C VAL A 21 -3.59 7.30 -11.73
N ASN A 22 -2.36 7.12 -11.23
CA ASN A 22 -1.89 5.84 -10.72
C ASN A 22 -0.89 6.08 -9.57
N PRO A 23 -1.38 6.25 -8.32
CA PRO A 23 -0.50 6.45 -7.16
C PRO A 23 0.49 5.29 -6.96
N TYR A 24 0.08 4.07 -7.28
CA TYR A 24 0.87 2.86 -7.08
C TYR A 24 2.01 2.69 -8.08
N SER A 25 1.99 3.41 -9.22
CA SER A 25 3.12 3.42 -10.17
C SER A 25 4.47 3.78 -9.52
N HIS A 26 4.46 4.54 -8.44
CA HIS A 26 5.65 4.87 -7.65
C HIS A 26 6.38 3.64 -7.09
N PHE A 27 5.66 2.54 -6.80
CA PHE A 27 6.21 1.29 -6.28
C PHE A 27 6.67 0.34 -7.39
N ASN A 28 6.25 0.56 -8.63
CA ASN A 28 6.62 -0.24 -9.80
C ASN A 28 7.77 0.37 -10.62
N ASN A 29 8.26 1.55 -10.22
CA ASN A 29 9.34 2.24 -10.90
C ASN A 29 10.69 1.93 -10.23
N SER A 30 11.62 1.29 -10.95
CA SER A 30 12.96 0.95 -10.45
C SER A 30 13.82 2.17 -10.09
N SER A 31 13.48 3.36 -10.59
CA SER A 31 14.14 4.62 -10.22
C SER A 31 13.61 5.20 -8.90
N SER A 32 12.51 4.67 -8.36
CA SER A 32 11.92 5.10 -7.11
C SER A 32 12.67 4.50 -5.92
N PRO A 33 12.94 5.26 -4.84
CA PRO A 33 13.47 4.70 -3.60
C PRO A 33 12.51 3.70 -2.92
N CYS A 34 11.24 3.67 -3.35
CA CYS A 34 10.19 2.79 -2.82
C CYS A 34 9.85 1.63 -3.77
N TYR A 35 10.72 1.33 -4.75
CA TYR A 35 10.51 0.22 -5.67
C TYR A 35 10.32 -1.10 -4.92
N ASN A 36 9.27 -1.86 -5.26
CA ASN A 36 8.89 -3.14 -4.64
C ASN A 36 8.64 -3.10 -3.11
N GLN A 37 8.38 -1.92 -2.54
CA GLN A 37 8.14 -1.76 -1.09
C GLN A 37 6.67 -1.42 -0.77
N LEU A 38 5.72 -1.81 -1.63
CA LEU A 38 4.30 -1.48 -1.44
C LEU A 38 3.76 -2.01 -0.10
N PHE A 39 4.19 -3.20 0.30
CA PHE A 39 3.76 -3.90 1.51
C PHE A 39 4.79 -3.85 2.64
N GLN A 40 5.75 -2.93 2.59
CA GLN A 40 6.71 -2.75 3.69
C GLN A 40 5.95 -2.49 5.00
N GLY A 41 6.36 -3.10 6.11
CA GLY A 41 5.74 -2.88 7.42
C GLY A 41 4.29 -3.40 7.57
N VAL A 42 3.81 -4.22 6.63
CA VAL A 42 2.61 -5.04 6.83
C VAL A 42 3.07 -6.33 7.50
N ASP A 43 2.69 -6.54 8.76
CA ASP A 43 2.90 -7.81 9.45
C ASP A 43 1.88 -8.83 8.91
N VAL A 44 2.38 -9.92 8.34
CA VAL A 44 1.55 -10.98 7.73
C VAL A 44 1.17 -12.05 8.77
N GLU A 45 1.63 -11.91 10.01
CA GLU A 45 1.59 -12.97 11.03
C GLU A 45 0.22 -13.12 11.74
N ASP A 46 -0.76 -12.25 11.50
CA ASP A 46 -2.05 -12.22 12.23
C ASP A 46 -3.31 -12.51 11.36
N ASP A 47 -3.18 -12.84 10.06
CA ASP A 47 -4.34 -12.96 9.14
C ASP A 47 -4.54 -14.36 8.52
N ASP A 48 -3.75 -15.36 8.93
CA ASP A 48 -3.95 -16.76 8.52
C ASP A 48 -5.19 -17.42 9.18
N GLU A 49 -5.81 -16.76 10.18
CA GLU A 49 -6.97 -17.28 10.93
C GLU A 49 -8.35 -16.75 10.44
N ILE A 50 -8.41 -15.79 9.49
CA ILE A 50 -9.69 -15.13 9.11
C ILE A 50 -10.28 -15.63 7.77
N PHE A 51 -9.65 -16.55 7.04
CA PHE A 51 -10.08 -16.86 5.65
C PHE A 51 -10.80 -18.21 5.40
N TRP A 52 -11.01 -19.10 6.37
CA TRP A 52 -11.61 -20.43 6.09
C TRP A 52 -12.71 -20.90 7.06
N SER A 53 -13.67 -20.06 7.45
CA SER A 53 -14.77 -20.50 8.33
C SER A 53 -16.21 -20.35 7.80
N ASP A 54 -16.43 -20.32 6.47
CA ASP A 54 -17.79 -20.08 5.95
C ASP A 54 -18.29 -20.98 4.81
N GLU A 55 -17.85 -22.24 4.65
CA GLU A 55 -18.62 -23.18 3.80
C GLU A 55 -18.24 -24.67 3.98
N ASP A 56 -18.98 -25.38 4.84
CA ASP A 56 -19.23 -26.83 4.74
C ASP A 56 -20.47 -27.17 5.61
N ASP A 57 -21.66 -27.10 5.00
CA ASP A 57 -22.85 -27.91 5.39
C ASP A 57 -23.07 -28.99 4.30
#